data_AF-A0A4Y8XRN3-F1
#
_entry.id   AF-A0A4Y8XRN3-F1
#
_cell.length_a   1.000
_cell.length_b   1.000
_cell.length_c   1.000
_cell.angle_alpha   90.00
_cell.angle_beta   90.00
_cell.angle_gamma   90.00
#
_symmetry.space_group_name_H-M   'P 1'
#
loop_
_entity.id
_entity.type
_entity.pdbx_description
1 polymer ?
#
loop_
_entity_poly.entity_id
_entity_poly.type
_entity_poly.pdbx_seq_one_letter_code
_entity_poly.pdbx_strand_id
1 'polypeptide(L)' 'MNLTSRRALAAGLLLTAAAVAGVTSAPGASAHPLGNFTVNHHTGLTLHQDRVDALLVVDRAEIAAAQELPGVDRDGNGAV' A
#
# COMPACT_ATOMS: atom_id res chain seq x y z
N MET A 1 -39.86 18.60 15.17
CA MET A 1 -39.27 17.28 14.82
C MET A 1 -39.92 16.22 15.69
N ASN A 2 -40.64 15.28 15.08
CA ASN A 2 -41.28 14.15 15.75
C ASN A 2 -40.24 13.14 16.27
N LEU A 3 -40.62 12.39 17.31
CA LEU A 3 -39.72 11.51 18.08
C LEU A 3 -39.07 10.42 17.19
N THR A 4 -39.75 10.02 16.13
CA THR A 4 -39.29 9.07 15.11
C THR A 4 -38.13 9.60 14.28
N SER A 5 -38.19 10.85 13.78
CA SER A 5 -37.08 11.47 13.04
C SER A 5 -35.84 11.70 13.91
N ARG A 6 -36.03 12.00 15.20
CA ARG A 6 -34.92 12.09 16.17
C ARG A 6 -34.23 10.73 16.40
N ARG A 7 -35.00 9.64 16.47
CA ARG A 7 -34.47 8.28 16.59
C ARG A 7 -33.72 7.83 15.33
N ALA A 8 -34.22 8.17 14.15
CA ALA A 8 -33.56 7.84 12.89
C ALA A 8 -32.20 8.58 12.74
N LEU A 9 -32.15 9.87 13.09
CA LEU A 9 -30.90 10.64 13.13
C LEU A 9 -29.90 10.07 14.14
N ALA A 10 -30.36 9.71 15.34
CA ALA A 10 -29.52 9.11 16.37
C ALA A 10 -28.95 7.75 15.91
N ALA A 11 -29.78 6.91 15.27
CA ALA A 11 -29.34 5.63 14.73
C ALA A 11 -28.29 5.81 13.61
N GLY A 12 -28.50 6.77 12.71
CA GLY A 12 -27.53 7.11 11.67
C GLY A 12 -26.19 7.57 12.26
N LEU A 13 -26.23 8.44 13.27
CA LEU A 13 -25.02 8.93 13.93
C LEU A 13 -24.25 7.80 14.64
N LEU A 14 -24.97 6.90 15.33
CA LEU A 14 -24.39 5.73 15.98
C LEU A 14 -23.74 4.78 14.96
N LEU A 15 -24.38 4.54 13.82
CA LEU A 15 -23.82 3.72 12.75
C LEU A 15 -22.55 4.35 12.18
N THR A 16 -22.54 5.66 11.93
CA THR A 16 -21.34 6.36 11.44
C THR A 16 -20.21 6.32 12.47
N ALA A 17 -20.51 6.54 13.75
CA ALA A 17 -19.52 6.48 14.82
C ALA A 17 -18.95 5.07 14.96
N ALA A 18 -19.79 4.03 14.88
CA ALA A 18 -19.35 2.64 14.91
C ALA A 18 -18.49 2.28 13.69
N ALA A 19 -18.82 2.77 12.49
CA ALA A 19 -18.01 2.57 11.30
C ALA A 19 -16.63 3.25 11.42
N VAL A 20 -16.59 4.50 11.88
CA VAL A 20 -15.33 5.24 12.11
C VAL A 20 -14.50 4.55 13.20
N ALA A 21 -15.12 4.14 14.30
CA ALA A 21 -14.44 3.38 15.35
C ALA A 21 -13.87 2.06 14.80
N GLY A 22 -14.64 1.33 14.00
CA GLY A 22 -14.19 0.10 13.34
C GLY A 22 -12.96 0.32 12.45
N VAL A 23 -12.99 1.31 11.56
CA VAL A 23 -11.87 1.61 10.64
C VAL A 23 -10.63 2.09 11.40
N THR A 24 -10.78 2.95 12.39
CA THR A 24 -9.66 3.49 13.17
C THR A 24 -9.07 2.48 14.16
N SER A 25 -9.85 1.48 14.58
CA SER A 25 -9.41 0.41 15.47
C SER A 25 -8.69 -0.73 14.73
N ALA A 26 -8.70 -0.74 13.39
CA ALA A 26 -7.98 -1.73 12.62
C ALA A 26 -6.48 -1.66 12.96
N PRO A 27 -5.85 -2.77 13.39
CA PRO A 27 -4.40 -2.80 13.54
C PRO A 27 -3.77 -2.44 12.20
N GLY A 28 -2.74 -1.59 12.22
CA GLY A 28 -1.95 -1.35 11.03
C GLY A 28 -1.47 -2.68 10.48
N ALA A 29 -1.78 -2.99 9.22
CA ALA A 29 -1.18 -4.13 8.55
C ALA A 29 0.32 -3.87 8.46
N SER A 30 1.10 -4.57 9.29
CA SER A 30 2.56 -4.52 9.25
C SER A 30 3.03 -5.32 8.04
N ALA A 31 2.80 -4.78 6.84
CA ALA A 31 3.73 -5.05 5.76
C ALA A 31 5.04 -4.41 6.21
N HIS A 32 6.14 -5.17 6.17
CA HIS A 32 7.46 -4.63 6.48
C HIS A 32 7.60 -3.30 5.73
N PRO A 33 8.02 -2.19 6.37
CA PRO A 33 8.06 -0.90 5.71
C PRO A 33 9.22 -0.91 4.71
N LEU A 34 8.97 -1.50 3.56
CA LEU A 34 9.76 -1.29 2.37
C LEU A 34 9.47 0.17 2.01
N GLY A 35 10.45 1.05 2.28
CA GLY A 35 10.33 2.45 1.95
C GLY A 35 10.04 2.64 0.47
N ASN A 36 9.62 3.85 0.06
CA ASN A 36 9.31 4.13 -1.34
C ASN A 36 10.46 3.73 -2.28
N PHE A 37 11.72 3.82 -1.83
CA PHE A 37 12.93 3.37 -2.53
C PHE A 37 13.36 1.97 -2.12
N THR A 38 12.60 0.95 -2.51
CA THR A 38 12.99 -0.43 -2.24
C THR A 38 13.08 -1.24 -3.53
N VAL A 39 14.13 -2.08 -3.59
CA VAL A 39 14.26 -3.13 -4.60
C VAL A 39 14.21 -4.47 -3.90
N ASN A 40 13.15 -5.21 -4.16
CA ASN A 40 12.99 -6.57 -3.68
C ASN A 40 13.72 -7.52 -4.63
N HIS A 41 14.53 -8.40 -4.04
CA HIS A 41 15.21 -9.46 -4.78
C HIS A 41 14.74 -10.80 -4.22
N HIS A 42 14.28 -11.66 -5.11
CA HIS A 42 14.00 -13.06 -4.81
C HIS A 42 14.91 -13.93 -5.66
N THR A 43 15.67 -14.81 -4.98
CA THR A 43 16.50 -15.82 -5.63
C THR A 43 15.98 -17.19 -5.26
N GLY A 44 15.32 -17.86 -6.19
CA GLY A 44 14.91 -19.25 -6.07
C GLY A 44 16.00 -20.17 -6.61
N LEU A 45 16.43 -21.15 -5.83
CA LEU A 45 17.38 -22.17 -6.27
C LEU A 45 16.69 -23.53 -6.32
N THR A 46 16.79 -24.20 -7.47
CA THR A 46 16.35 -25.59 -7.63
C THR A 46 17.57 -26.48 -7.83
N LEU A 47 17.77 -27.43 -6.91
CA LEU A 47 18.89 -28.35 -6.91
C LEU A 47 18.54 -29.61 -7.71
N HIS A 48 19.41 -29.97 -8.63
CA HIS A 48 19.38 -31.25 -9.34
C HIS A 48 20.67 -32.03 -9.03
N GLN A 49 20.71 -33.31 -9.41
CA GLN A 49 21.86 -34.15 -9.13
C GLN A 49 23.14 -33.68 -9.85
N ASP A 50 22.99 -33.05 -11.01
CA ASP A 50 24.07 -32.63 -11.92
C ASP A 50 24.12 -31.12 -12.18
N ARG A 51 23.15 -30.34 -11.69
CA ARG A 51 23.09 -28.89 -11.90
C ARG A 51 22.29 -28.15 -10.82
N VAL A 52 22.34 -26.82 -10.86
CA VAL A 52 21.51 -25.93 -10.05
C VAL A 52 20.87 -24.90 -10.97
N ASP A 53 19.55 -24.81 -10.92
CA ASP A 53 18.80 -23.79 -11.65
C ASP A 53 18.54 -22.60 -10.70
N ALA A 54 18.77 -21.38 -11.18
CA ALA A 54 18.57 -20.15 -10.41
C ALA A 54 17.53 -19.24 -11.09
N LEU A 55 16.44 -18.96 -10.38
CA LEU A 55 15.44 -17.97 -10.78
C LEU A 55 15.67 -16.68 -9.99
N LEU A 56 15.97 -15.59 -10.70
CA LEU A 56 16.04 -14.25 -10.12
C LEU A 56 14.79 -13.46 -10.50
N VAL A 57 14.07 -13.00 -9.49
CA VAL A 57 12.99 -12.01 -9.64
C VAL A 57 13.45 -10.73 -8.95
N VAL A 58 13.49 -9.65 -9.71
CA VAL A 58 13.80 -8.31 -9.20
C VAL A 58 12.55 -7.45 -9.35
N ASP A 59 12.00 -7.03 -8.22
CA ASP A 59 10.86 -6.13 -8.15
C ASP A 59 11.34 -4.77 -7.67
N ARG A 60 11.16 -3.75 -8.52
CA ARG A 60 11.53 -2.36 -8.23
C ARG A 60 10.25 -1.58 -7.97
N ALA A 61 10.23 -0.81 -6.88
CA ALA A 61 9.11 0.06 -6.58
C ALA A 61 8.94 1.15 -7.65
N GLU A 62 7.95 0.99 -8.52
CA GLU A 62 7.67 1.93 -9.64
C GLU A 62 7.12 3.28 -9.15
N ILE A 63 6.43 3.29 -8.00
CA ILE A 63 5.86 4.51 -7.40
C ILE A 63 6.95 5.51 -6.98
N ALA A 64 8.12 5.06 -6.53
CA ALA A 64 9.22 5.97 -6.19
C ALA A 64 9.80 6.70 -7.41
N ALA A 65 9.91 6.02 -8.55
CA ALA A 65 10.38 6.66 -9.77
C ALA A 65 9.45 7.81 -10.18
N ALA A 66 8.13 7.61 -10.01
CA ALA A 66 7.14 8.66 -10.24
C ALA A 66 7.21 9.80 -9.21
N GLN A 67 7.54 9.52 -7.95
CA GLN A 67 7.69 10.53 -6.89
C GLN A 67 8.95 11.38 -7.04
N GLU A 68 10.03 10.82 -7.59
CA GLU A 68 11.30 11.54 -7.81
C GLU A 68 11.36 12.31 -9.13
N LEU A 69 10.42 12.06 -10.06
CA LEU A 69 10.39 12.76 -11.34
C LEU A 69 10.56 14.27 -11.18
N PRO A 70 9.85 14.98 -10.27
CA PRO A 70 10.03 16.42 -10.09
C PRO A 70 11.42 16.86 -9.61
N GLY A 71 12.19 15.99 -8.96
CA GLY A 71 13.55 16.26 -8.49
C GLY A 71 14.62 15.97 -9.54
N VAL A 72 14.35 15.05 -10.47
CA VAL A 72 15.26 14.61 -11.54
C VAL A 72 14.98 15.34 -12.86
N ASP A 73 13.70 15.45 -13.24
CA ASP A 73 13.19 16.22 -14.38
C ASP A 73 13.20 17.72 -14.04
N ARG A 74 14.40 18.32 -14.07
CA ARG A 74 14.58 19.74 -13.72
C ARG A 74 14.01 20.69 -14.76
N ASP A 75 13.75 20.23 -15.98
CA ASP A 75 13.19 21.04 -17.06
C ASP A 75 11.69 20.80 -17.30
N GLY A 76 11.10 19.83 -16.61
CA GLY A 76 9.66 19.57 -16.55
C GLY A 76 9.10 18.96 -17.83
N ASN A 77 9.95 18.32 -18.64
CA ASN A 77 9.57 17.82 -19.96
C ASN A 77 9.04 16.36 -19.94
N GLY A 78 9.06 15.70 -18.78
CA GLY A 78 8.59 14.33 -18.59
C GLY A 78 9.57 13.25 -19.06
N ALA A 79 10.77 13.62 -19.50
CA ALA A 79 11.86 12.75 -19.88
C ALA A 79 13.07 12.99 -18.96
N VAL A 80 13.71 11.90 -18.54
CA VAL A 80 14.91 11.88 -17.69
C VAL A 80 16.03 11.08 -18.33
#